data_AF-G9MG38-F1
#
_entry.id   AF-G9MG38-F1
#
_cell.length_a   1.000
_cell.length_b   1.000
_cell.length_c   1.000
_cell.angle_alpha   90.00
_cell.angle_beta   90.00
_cell.angle_gamma   90.00
#
_symmetry.space_group_name_H-M   'P 1'
#
loop_
_entity.id
_entity.type
_entity.pdbx_description
1 polymer ?
#
loop_
_entity_poly.entity_id
_entity_poly.type
_entity_poly.pdbx_seq_one_letter_code
_entity_poly.pdbx_strand_id
1 'polypeptide(L)'
;LPQRSLADRLVASYFKHRHPLNPCLHEGTFRQRYARLWLSRDVGGEEAAPNNLAWLGLVNMVFAFGSEHVQIRAPYHGSPAGSASTKPDRARFFKRAKMLAFSSILQARIELVQALLLMSHYLHGSLELNHCWTVIGLAIRTAQELGLYLDSTNFTNDIVEQEIRKRVWWGCFVIDR
;
A
#
# COMPACT_ATOMS: atom_id res chain seq x y z
N LEU A 1 -8.95 10.14 4.88
CA LEU A 1 -8.83 8.70 5.23
C LEU A 1 -10.23 8.17 5.57
N PRO A 2 -10.50 6.85 5.57
CA PRO A 2 -11.75 6.33 6.16
C PRO A 2 -11.76 6.55 7.69
N GLN A 3 -12.87 6.26 8.38
CA GLN A 3 -12.90 6.29 9.85
C GLN A 3 -11.78 5.40 10.42
N ARG A 4 -11.10 5.85 11.49
CA ARG A 4 -9.93 5.17 12.08
C ARG A 4 -10.18 3.70 12.39
N SER A 5 -11.32 3.40 13.01
CA SER A 5 -11.71 2.02 13.32
C SER A 5 -11.84 1.12 12.08
N LEU A 6 -12.33 1.66 10.96
CA LEU A 6 -12.35 0.94 9.68
C LEU A 6 -10.94 0.83 9.11
N ALA A 7 -10.17 1.92 9.11
CA ALA A 7 -8.80 1.95 8.62
C ALA A 7 -7.92 0.89 9.31
N ASP A 8 -7.99 0.79 10.64
CA ASP A 8 -7.23 -0.17 11.45
C ASP A 8 -7.59 -1.62 11.09
N ARG A 9 -8.89 -1.91 10.89
CA ARG A 9 -9.36 -3.22 10.43
C ARG A 9 -8.87 -3.55 9.01
N LEU A 10 -8.84 -2.57 8.12
CA LEU A 10 -8.33 -2.75 6.76
C LEU A 10 -6.83 -3.06 6.76
N VAL A 11 -6.02 -2.33 7.53
CA VAL A 11 -4.59 -2.62 7.69
C VAL A 11 -4.36 -4.00 8.28
N ALA A 12 -5.09 -4.36 9.35
CA ALA A 12 -4.99 -5.68 9.94
C ALA A 12 -5.36 -6.81 8.96
N SER A 13 -6.43 -6.61 8.18
CA SER A 13 -6.86 -7.54 7.13
C SER A 13 -5.81 -7.74 6.04
N TYR A 14 -5.14 -6.66 5.60
CA TYR A 14 -4.07 -6.73 4.62
C TYR A 14 -2.89 -7.57 5.11
N PHE A 15 -2.37 -7.29 6.31
CA PHE A 15 -1.23 -8.04 6.86
C PHE A 15 -1.58 -9.50 7.16
N LYS A 16 -2.84 -9.79 7.49
CA LYS A 16 -3.28 -11.16 7.73
C LYS A 16 -3.39 -12.00 6.45
N HIS A 17 -3.92 -11.44 5.35
CA HIS A 17 -4.30 -12.24 4.18
C HIS A 17 -3.46 -11.96 2.93
N ARG A 18 -3.03 -10.72 2.72
CA ARG A 18 -2.34 -10.31 1.49
C ARG A 18 -0.81 -10.33 1.64
N HIS A 19 -0.30 -9.83 2.77
CA HIS A 19 1.14 -9.73 3.03
C HIS A 19 1.89 -11.07 2.93
N PRO A 20 1.36 -12.23 3.39
CA PRO A 20 2.05 -13.51 3.22
C PRO A 20 2.27 -13.92 1.76
N LEU A 21 1.42 -13.43 0.84
CA LEU A 21 1.51 -13.71 -0.59
C LEU A 21 2.45 -12.76 -1.33
N ASN A 22 2.64 -11.54 -0.81
CA ASN A 22 3.56 -10.55 -1.34
C ASN A 22 4.11 -9.69 -0.19
N PRO A 23 5.24 -10.10 0.41
CA PRO A 23 5.81 -9.43 1.58
C PRO A 23 6.71 -8.25 1.19
N CYS A 24 6.25 -7.36 0.30
CA CYS A 24 7.01 -6.17 -0.09
C CYS A 24 7.06 -5.09 1.03
N LEU A 25 6.23 -5.24 2.07
CA LEU A 25 6.17 -4.35 3.23
C LEU A 25 6.77 -5.03 4.47
N HIS A 26 7.34 -4.25 5.37
CA HIS A 26 7.63 -4.69 6.72
C HIS A 26 6.53 -4.20 7.66
N GLU A 27 5.87 -5.11 8.37
CA GLU A 27 4.66 -4.79 9.14
C GLU A 27 4.92 -3.81 10.28
N GLY A 28 6.01 -4.00 11.04
CA GLY A 28 6.32 -3.15 12.18
C GLY A 28 6.53 -1.68 11.79
N THR A 29 7.36 -1.45 10.76
CA THR A 29 7.65 -0.09 10.28
C THR A 29 6.43 0.53 9.61
N PHE A 30 5.66 -0.25 8.85
CA PHE A 30 4.41 0.25 8.26
C PHE A 30 3.42 0.69 9.34
N ARG A 31 3.16 -0.15 10.35
CA ARG A 31 2.20 0.16 11.43
C ARG A 31 2.63 1.35 12.27
N GLN A 32 3.92 1.46 12.58
CA GLN A 32 4.47 2.58 13.30
C GLN A 32 4.22 3.90 12.54
N ARG A 33 4.53 3.92 11.24
CA ARG A 33 4.30 5.11 10.41
C ARG A 33 2.82 5.39 10.15
N TYR A 34 2.01 4.34 10.02
CA TYR A 34 0.56 4.45 9.89
C TYR A 34 -0.07 5.08 11.15
N ALA A 35 0.40 4.72 12.35
CA ALA A 35 -0.07 5.32 13.59
C ALA A 35 0.17 6.84 13.63
N ARG A 36 1.28 7.32 13.03
CA ARG A 36 1.60 8.75 12.94
C ARG A 36 0.62 9.56 12.09
N LEU A 37 -0.11 8.94 11.15
CA LEU A 37 -1.17 9.60 10.37
C LEU A 37 -2.34 10.08 11.24
N TRP A 38 -2.47 9.55 12.45
CA TRP A 38 -3.53 9.89 13.40
C TRP A 38 -3.07 10.81 14.52
N LEU A 39 -1.79 11.19 14.54
CA LEU A 39 -1.25 12.18 15.48
C LEU A 39 -1.51 13.59 14.94
N SER A 40 -1.68 14.54 15.87
CA SER A 40 -1.77 15.96 15.54
C SER A 40 -0.48 16.42 14.82
N ARG A 41 -0.61 17.41 13.93
CA ARG A 41 0.50 17.95 13.14
C ARG A 41 1.70 18.40 14.00
N ASP A 42 1.40 18.85 15.21
CA ASP A 42 2.37 19.37 16.18
C ASP A 42 3.23 18.28 16.84
N VAL A 43 2.77 17.02 16.81
CA VAL A 43 3.42 15.88 17.49
C VAL A 43 4.17 14.98 16.51
N GLY A 44 3.79 15.00 15.22
CA GLY A 44 4.25 14.02 14.24
C GLY A 44 5.39 14.44 13.30
N GLY A 45 5.85 15.70 13.36
CA GLY A 45 6.94 16.22 12.53
C GLY A 45 6.61 16.25 11.01
N GLU A 46 7.61 16.57 10.17
CA GLU A 46 7.47 16.58 8.70
C GLU A 46 7.04 15.21 8.12
N GLU A 47 7.32 14.11 8.82
CA GLU A 47 6.91 12.76 8.41
C GLU A 47 5.43 12.44 8.67
N ALA A 48 4.76 13.15 9.58
CA ALA A 48 3.31 13.10 9.74
C ALA A 48 2.59 14.10 8.82
N ALA A 49 3.33 14.98 8.14
CA ALA A 49 2.73 15.86 7.17
C ALA A 49 2.17 15.05 6.00
N PRO A 50 0.98 15.40 5.48
CA PRO A 50 0.38 14.79 4.28
C PRO A 50 1.19 15.01 2.98
N ASN A 51 2.47 15.37 3.09
CA ASN A 51 3.35 15.76 1.98
C ASN A 51 3.98 14.56 1.25
N ASN A 52 4.00 13.37 1.86
CA ASN A 52 4.47 12.17 1.15
C ASN A 52 3.30 11.48 0.44
N LEU A 53 3.04 11.93 -0.79
CA LEU A 53 1.95 11.38 -1.62
C LEU A 53 2.17 9.89 -1.94
N ALA A 54 3.41 9.45 -2.13
CA ALA A 54 3.74 8.03 -2.37
C ALA A 54 3.32 7.14 -1.19
N TRP A 55 3.62 7.58 0.04
CA TRP A 55 3.17 6.92 1.27
C TRP A 55 1.65 6.86 1.37
N LEU A 56 0.94 7.96 1.10
CA LEU A 56 -0.52 7.96 1.10
C LEU A 56 -1.08 7.04 0.00
N GLY A 57 -0.44 6.98 -1.16
CA GLY A 57 -0.76 6.04 -2.23
C GLY A 57 -0.65 4.59 -1.76
N LEU A 58 0.47 4.26 -1.11
CA LEU A 58 0.72 2.94 -0.53
C LEU A 58 -0.33 2.57 0.53
N VAL A 59 -0.66 3.47 1.45
CA VAL A 59 -1.70 3.24 2.46
C VAL A 59 -3.06 2.98 1.83
N ASN A 60 -3.41 3.68 0.74
CA ASN A 60 -4.66 3.40 0.02
C ASN A 60 -4.61 2.04 -0.71
N MET A 61 -3.46 1.59 -1.21
CA MET A 61 -3.34 0.22 -1.73
C MET A 61 -3.54 -0.84 -0.64
N VAL A 62 -2.97 -0.61 0.56
CA VAL A 62 -3.20 -1.47 1.74
C VAL A 62 -4.69 -1.51 2.09
N PHE A 63 -5.39 -0.38 2.05
CA PHE A 63 -6.84 -0.35 2.25
C PHE A 63 -7.62 -1.08 1.16
N ALA A 64 -7.22 -0.95 -0.11
CA ALA A 64 -7.89 -1.61 -1.23
C ALA A 64 -7.87 -3.14 -1.07
N PHE A 65 -6.69 -3.72 -0.80
CA PHE A 65 -6.56 -5.15 -0.52
C PHE A 65 -7.18 -5.56 0.82
N GLY A 66 -7.03 -4.74 1.86
CA GLY A 66 -7.65 -4.98 3.17
C GLY A 66 -9.18 -5.09 3.10
N SER A 67 -9.80 -4.42 2.13
CA SER A 67 -11.26 -4.40 1.93
C SER A 67 -11.82 -5.73 1.43
N GLU A 68 -10.99 -6.63 0.88
CA GLU A 68 -11.44 -7.92 0.33
C GLU A 68 -12.04 -8.83 1.41
N HIS A 69 -11.52 -8.74 2.63
CA HIS A 69 -11.87 -9.63 3.74
C HIS A 69 -12.55 -8.91 4.92
N VAL A 70 -12.87 -7.62 4.78
CA VAL A 70 -13.56 -6.83 5.83
C VAL A 70 -15.02 -6.63 5.48
N GLN A 71 -15.90 -6.86 6.45
CA GLN A 71 -17.33 -6.55 6.37
C GLN A 71 -17.67 -5.33 7.24
N ILE A 72 -18.53 -4.45 6.74
CA ILE A 72 -19.13 -3.35 7.50
C ILE A 72 -20.54 -3.79 7.89
N ARG A 73 -20.82 -3.84 9.19
CA ARG A 73 -22.18 -4.06 9.67
C ARG A 73 -23.00 -2.80 9.35
N ALA A 74 -24.08 -2.94 8.60
CA ALA A 74 -25.02 -1.85 8.42
C ALA A 74 -25.70 -1.51 9.77
N PRO A 75 -25.94 -0.23 10.08
CA PRO A 75 -26.78 0.13 11.22
C PRO A 75 -28.15 -0.52 11.06
N TYR A 76 -28.64 -1.10 12.16
CA TYR A 76 -29.87 -1.89 12.20
C TYR A 76 -31.10 -0.99 11.96
N HIS A 77 -31.48 -0.81 10.69
CA HIS A 77 -32.73 -0.15 10.32
C HIS A 77 -33.87 -1.16 10.21
N GLY A 78 -34.33 -1.70 11.34
CA GLY A 78 -35.68 -2.29 11.57
C GLY A 78 -36.26 -3.30 10.55
N SER A 79 -35.49 -3.75 9.56
CA SER A 79 -35.99 -4.56 8.46
C SER A 79 -35.78 -6.04 8.79
N PRO A 80 -36.81 -6.90 8.69
CA PRO A 80 -36.71 -8.32 9.05
C PRO A 80 -35.90 -9.16 8.05
N ALA A 81 -35.26 -8.55 7.05
CA ALA A 81 -34.38 -9.22 6.11
C ALA A 81 -32.93 -9.05 6.56
N GLY A 82 -32.22 -10.17 6.71
CA GLY A 82 -30.91 -10.32 7.38
C GLY A 82 -29.91 -9.18 7.18
N SER A 83 -29.17 -8.87 8.25
CA SER A 83 -28.19 -7.77 8.31
C SER A 83 -27.32 -7.70 7.05
N ALA A 84 -27.64 -6.78 6.14
CA ALA A 84 -26.86 -6.59 4.92
C ALA A 84 -25.49 -6.02 5.30
N SER A 85 -24.45 -6.86 5.30
CA SER A 85 -23.08 -6.39 5.47
C SER A 85 -22.58 -5.77 4.17
N THR A 86 -22.21 -4.49 4.18
CA THR A 86 -21.63 -3.82 3.00
C THR A 86 -20.11 -4.00 3.00
N LYS A 87 -19.52 -4.30 1.84
CA LYS A 87 -18.06 -4.33 1.69
C LYS A 87 -17.52 -2.89 1.58
N PRO A 88 -16.35 -2.59 2.17
CA PRO A 88 -15.67 -1.33 1.93
C PRO A 88 -15.35 -1.16 0.44
N ASP A 89 -15.44 0.07 -0.07
CA ASP A 89 -15.24 0.37 -1.49
C ASP A 89 -13.76 0.26 -1.90
N ARG A 90 -13.38 -0.96 -2.31
CA ARG A 90 -12.06 -1.34 -2.84
C ARG A 90 -11.66 -0.47 -4.03
N ALA A 91 -12.58 -0.20 -4.96
CA ALA A 91 -12.31 0.57 -6.17
C ALA A 91 -12.01 2.04 -5.84
N ARG A 92 -12.70 2.63 -4.86
CA ARG A 92 -12.41 3.99 -4.38
C ARG A 92 -11.01 4.11 -3.79
N PHE A 93 -10.58 3.14 -2.99
CA PHE A 93 -9.22 3.14 -2.45
C PHE A 93 -8.18 3.00 -3.56
N PHE A 94 -8.40 2.09 -4.52
CA PHE A 94 -7.54 1.94 -5.69
C PHE A 94 -7.44 3.24 -6.50
N LYS A 95 -8.57 3.88 -6.82
CA LYS A 95 -8.61 5.15 -7.57
C LYS A 95 -7.78 6.24 -6.86
N ARG A 96 -7.91 6.35 -5.54
CA ARG A 96 -7.11 7.28 -4.73
C ARG A 96 -5.63 6.94 -4.75
N ALA A 97 -5.29 5.66 -4.58
CA ALA A 97 -3.91 5.20 -4.63
C ALA A 97 -3.26 5.54 -5.98
N LYS A 98 -3.97 5.30 -7.08
CA LYS A 98 -3.55 5.67 -8.44
C LYS A 98 -3.24 7.17 -8.53
N MET A 99 -4.20 8.03 -8.18
CA MET A 99 -3.97 9.49 -8.24
C MET A 99 -2.74 9.91 -7.42
N LEU A 100 -2.62 9.43 -6.18
CA LEU A 100 -1.52 9.80 -5.29
C LEU A 100 -0.15 9.31 -5.78
N ALA A 101 -0.05 8.05 -6.21
CA ALA A 101 1.20 7.46 -6.69
C ALA A 101 1.69 8.16 -7.97
N PHE A 102 0.79 8.41 -8.93
CA PHE A 102 1.13 9.10 -10.18
C PHE A 102 1.44 10.59 -9.95
N SER A 103 0.84 11.24 -8.95
CA SER A 103 1.24 12.61 -8.56
C SER A 103 2.63 12.68 -7.95
N SER A 104 3.14 11.60 -7.35
CA SER A 104 4.51 11.50 -6.83
C SER A 104 5.51 10.86 -7.81
N ILE A 105 5.15 10.65 -9.07
CA ILE A 105 5.92 9.73 -9.94
C ILE A 105 7.35 10.19 -10.22
N LEU A 106 7.60 11.50 -10.18
CA LEU A 106 8.93 12.09 -10.38
C LEU A 106 9.77 12.12 -9.09
N GLN A 107 9.23 11.63 -7.98
CA GLN A 107 9.94 11.51 -6.71
C GLN A 107 10.13 10.03 -6.42
N ALA A 108 11.29 9.51 -6.82
CA ALA A 108 11.63 8.12 -6.53
C ALA A 108 11.70 7.91 -5.02
N ARG A 109 10.81 7.07 -4.50
CA ARG A 109 10.77 6.65 -3.09
C ARG A 109 10.37 5.19 -3.01
N ILE A 110 10.83 4.49 -1.98
CA ILE A 110 10.55 3.05 -1.84
C ILE A 110 9.04 2.77 -1.71
N GLU A 111 8.30 3.69 -1.09
CA GLU A 111 6.85 3.61 -0.94
C GLU A 111 6.13 3.70 -2.29
N LEU A 112 6.69 4.45 -3.24
CA LEU A 112 6.16 4.52 -4.60
C LEU A 112 6.31 3.16 -5.29
N VAL A 113 7.49 2.53 -5.20
CA VAL A 113 7.71 1.19 -5.77
C VAL A 113 6.75 0.17 -5.12
N GLN A 114 6.63 0.19 -3.79
CA GLN A 114 5.70 -0.67 -3.06
C GLN A 114 4.23 -0.45 -3.49
N ALA A 115 3.82 0.81 -3.65
CA ALA A 115 2.48 1.14 -4.12
C ALA A 115 2.24 0.63 -5.56
N LEU A 116 3.21 0.82 -6.46
CA LEU A 116 3.14 0.34 -7.83
C LEU A 116 3.10 -1.20 -7.90
N LEU A 117 3.89 -1.91 -7.10
CA LEU A 117 3.84 -3.37 -7.00
C LEU A 117 2.44 -3.87 -6.59
N LEU A 118 1.87 -3.30 -5.54
CA LEU A 118 0.52 -3.63 -5.11
C LEU A 118 -0.52 -3.27 -6.20
N MET A 119 -0.33 -2.16 -6.90
CA MET A 119 -1.22 -1.72 -7.98
C MET A 119 -1.17 -2.68 -9.17
N SER A 120 0.01 -3.17 -9.55
CA SER A 120 0.17 -4.19 -10.59
C SER A 120 -0.60 -5.46 -10.23
N HIS A 121 -0.50 -5.95 -8.99
CA HIS A 121 -1.29 -7.11 -8.56
C HIS A 121 -2.80 -6.87 -8.60
N TYR A 122 -3.24 -5.67 -8.24
CA TYR A 122 -4.66 -5.31 -8.32
C TYR A 122 -5.15 -5.34 -9.77
N LEU A 123 -4.38 -4.77 -10.70
CA LEU A 123 -4.71 -4.69 -12.12
C LEU A 123 -4.66 -6.08 -12.78
N HIS A 124 -3.68 -6.90 -12.41
CA HIS A 124 -3.62 -8.30 -12.83
C HIS A 124 -4.88 -9.05 -12.40
N GLY A 125 -5.27 -8.97 -11.12
CA GLY A 125 -6.49 -9.61 -10.63
C GLY A 125 -7.79 -9.04 -11.20
N SER A 126 -7.75 -7.84 -11.80
CA SER A 126 -8.89 -7.21 -12.48
C SER A 126 -8.86 -7.38 -14.00
N LEU A 127 -7.90 -8.16 -14.52
CA LEU A 127 -7.68 -8.42 -15.96
C LEU A 127 -7.40 -7.16 -16.81
N GLU A 128 -6.95 -6.06 -16.19
CA GLU A 128 -6.52 -4.85 -16.90
C GLU A 128 -5.03 -4.95 -17.30
N LEU A 129 -4.70 -5.92 -18.15
CA LEU A 129 -3.31 -6.33 -18.40
C LEU A 129 -2.43 -5.23 -19.02
N ASN A 130 -2.97 -4.38 -19.90
CA ASN A 130 -2.21 -3.26 -20.49
C ASN A 130 -1.80 -2.23 -19.43
N HIS A 131 -2.70 -1.91 -18.49
CA HIS A 131 -2.38 -1.04 -17.36
C HIS A 131 -1.39 -1.73 -16.42
N CYS A 132 -1.58 -3.02 -16.14
CA CYS A 132 -0.68 -3.82 -15.32
C CYS A 132 0.75 -3.77 -15.85
N TRP A 133 0.96 -4.06 -17.14
CA TRP A 133 2.25 -4.02 -17.80
C TRP A 133 2.94 -2.66 -17.66
N THR A 134 2.19 -1.58 -17.88
CA THR A 134 2.70 -0.21 -17.74
C THR A 134 3.17 0.08 -16.31
N VAL A 135 2.38 -0.33 -15.31
CA VAL A 135 2.69 -0.12 -13.89
C VAL A 135 3.87 -0.99 -13.45
N ILE A 136 4.00 -2.23 -13.95
CA ILE A 136 5.17 -3.09 -13.71
C ILE A 136 6.45 -2.41 -14.21
N GLY A 137 6.48 -1.98 -15.47
CA GLY A 137 7.65 -1.31 -16.03
C GLY A 137 8.00 -0.01 -15.31
N LEU A 138 7.01 0.69 -14.74
CA LEU A 138 7.24 1.86 -13.90
C LEU A 138 7.85 1.49 -12.54
N ALA A 139 7.32 0.46 -11.88
CA ALA A 139 7.87 -0.04 -10.62
C ALA A 139 9.35 -0.45 -10.76
N ILE A 140 9.69 -1.18 -11.84
CA ILE A 140 11.06 -1.62 -12.11
C ILE A 140 12.00 -0.42 -12.32
N ARG A 141 11.60 0.55 -13.14
CA ARG A 141 12.42 1.75 -13.41
C ARG A 141 12.64 2.58 -12.14
N THR A 142 11.59 2.80 -11.34
CA THR A 142 11.73 3.49 -10.06
C THR A 142 12.59 2.71 -9.07
N ALA A 143 12.51 1.37 -9.05
CA ALA A 143 13.39 0.53 -8.23
C ALA A 143 14.86 0.61 -8.65
N GLN A 144 15.12 0.69 -9.96
CA GLN A 144 16.46 0.88 -10.51
C GLN A 144 17.01 2.27 -10.18
N GLU A 145 16.20 3.33 -10.31
CA GLU A 145 16.58 4.70 -9.92
C GLU A 145 17.00 4.79 -8.45
N LEU A 146 16.36 4.02 -7.58
CA LEU A 146 16.69 3.93 -6.14
C LEU A 146 17.88 3.01 -5.82
N GLY A 147 18.44 2.32 -6.82
CA GLY A 147 19.51 1.34 -6.63
C GLY A 147 19.09 0.15 -5.78
N LEU A 148 17.84 -0.31 -5.85
CA LEU A 148 17.36 -1.44 -5.04
C LEU A 148 17.98 -2.80 -5.45
N TYR A 149 18.56 -2.88 -6.64
CA TYR A 149 19.26 -4.05 -7.17
C TYR A 149 20.70 -4.18 -6.65
N LEU A 150 21.24 -3.12 -6.04
CA LEU A 150 22.58 -3.08 -5.49
C LEU A 150 22.58 -3.63 -4.06
N ASP A 151 23.76 -3.99 -3.56
CA ASP A 151 23.90 -4.44 -2.17
C ASP A 151 23.44 -3.33 -1.20
N SER A 152 22.45 -3.67 -0.38
CA SER A 152 21.81 -2.78 0.58
C SER A 152 22.76 -2.26 1.67
N THR A 153 23.83 -3.01 1.97
CA THR A 153 24.84 -2.61 2.95
C THR A 153 25.57 -1.32 2.57
N ASN A 154 25.59 -0.98 1.27
CA ASN A 154 26.18 0.26 0.78
C ASN A 154 25.30 1.51 1.04
N PHE A 155 24.03 1.33 1.42
CA PHE A 155 23.06 2.43 1.57
C PHE A 155 22.65 2.67 3.02
N THR A 156 22.58 1.62 3.84
CA THR A 156 22.06 1.69 5.20
C THR A 156 22.62 0.58 6.08
N ASN A 157 22.85 0.88 7.36
CA ASN A 157 23.20 -0.10 8.38
C ASN A 157 21.97 -0.68 9.10
N ASP A 158 20.77 -0.16 8.84
CA ASP A 158 19.54 -0.70 9.41
C ASP A 158 19.15 -2.01 8.69
N ILE A 159 19.22 -3.12 9.42
CA ILE A 159 18.86 -4.45 8.94
C ILE A 159 17.42 -4.49 8.40
N VAL A 160 16.49 -3.76 9.04
CA VAL A 160 15.09 -3.72 8.59
C VAL A 160 14.99 -3.02 7.24
N GLU A 161 15.66 -1.90 7.07
CA GLU A 161 15.69 -1.17 5.81
C GLU A 161 16.35 -2.00 4.69
N GLN A 162 17.46 -2.68 4.99
CA GLN A 162 18.12 -3.59 4.05
C GLN A 162 17.17 -4.69 3.56
N GLU A 163 16.45 -5.34 4.48
CA GLU A 163 15.48 -6.38 4.13
C GLU A 163 14.29 -5.83 3.32
N ILE A 164 13.80 -4.63 3.63
CA ILE A 164 12.76 -3.98 2.82
C ILE A 164 13.27 -3.74 1.39
N ARG A 165 14.49 -3.20 1.22
CA ARG A 165 15.08 -2.95 -0.11
C ARG A 165 15.16 -4.23 -0.94
N LYS A 166 15.67 -5.32 -0.34
CA LYS A 166 15.75 -6.65 -0.99
C LYS A 166 14.36 -7.16 -1.39
N ARG A 167 13.39 -7.14 -0.46
CA ARG A 167 12.02 -7.65 -0.72
C ARG A 167 11.31 -6.88 -1.82
N VAL A 168 11.48 -5.55 -1.86
CA VAL A 168 10.90 -4.71 -2.90
C VAL A 168 11.51 -5.03 -4.26
N TRP A 169 12.84 -5.16 -4.35
CA TRP A 169 13.52 -5.57 -5.58
C TRP A 169 13.08 -6.95 -6.06
N TRP A 170 13.06 -7.94 -5.17
CA TRP A 170 12.58 -9.29 -5.48
C TRP A 170 11.10 -9.28 -5.93
N GLY A 171 10.26 -8.43 -5.33
CA GLY A 171 8.87 -8.24 -5.76
C GLY A 171 8.77 -7.74 -7.20
N CYS A 172 9.64 -6.81 -7.62
CA CYS A 172 9.73 -6.35 -9.00
C CYS A 172 10.14 -7.48 -9.95
N PHE A 173 11.10 -8.32 -9.55
CA PHE A 173 11.54 -9.44 -10.37
C PHE A 173 10.47 -10.53 -10.54
N VAL A 174 9.75 -10.85 -9.47
CA VAL A 174 8.71 -11.90 -9.48
C VAL A 174 7.52 -11.50 -10.34
N ILE A 175 7.16 -10.22 -10.38
CA ILE A 175 5.98 -9.77 -11.15
C ILE A 175 6.25 -9.57 -12.65
N ASP A 176 7.51 -9.45 -13.04
CA ASP A 176 7.95 -9.30 -14.43
C ASP A 176 8.02 -10.64 -15.19
N ARG A 177 8.20 -11.76 -14.47
CA ARG A 177 8.23 -13.12 -15.01
C ARG A 177 6.83 -13.70 -15.17
#